data_AF-A0A2A9NY56-F1
#
_entry.id   AF-A0A2A9NY56-F1
#
_cell.length_a   1.000
_cell.length_b   1.000
_cell.length_c   1.000
_cell.angle_alpha   90.00
_cell.angle_beta   90.00
_cell.angle_gamma   90.00
#
_symmetry.space_group_name_H-M   'P 1'
#
loop_
_entity.id
_entity.type
_entity.pdbx_description
1 polymer ?
#
loop_
_entity_poly.entity_id
_entity_poly.type
_entity_poly.pdbx_seq_one_letter_code
_entity_poly.pdbx_strand_id
1 'polypeptide(L)'
;MSQPQQSPSEAPQSNVMISPIPPTDYGAFVIDVLARTSRGSRSIDQKELCQCIGLASSFLVTDTTINPQTGIDTWYVGFSRVVDVVVALHSRNELELETINTASKACSECWMVAGSWRGLSNCRGKVKEVAAKLKRVLDPNGKTYRGEAVYTP
;
A
#
# COMPACT_ATOMS: atom_id res chain seq x y z
N MET A 1 -46.60 -40.58 -45.33
CA MET A 1 -45.20 -40.27 -44.98
C MET A 1 -45.24 -39.08 -44.05
N SER A 2 -45.13 -39.31 -42.74
CA SER A 2 -45.15 -38.26 -41.72
C SER A 2 -43.86 -38.39 -40.91
N GLN A 3 -42.98 -37.40 -40.98
CA GLN A 3 -41.82 -37.30 -40.09
C GLN A 3 -42.26 -36.66 -38.77
N PRO A 4 -41.82 -37.15 -37.60
CA PRO A 4 -41.93 -36.42 -36.36
C PRO A 4 -40.76 -35.46 -36.19
N GLN A 5 -41.10 -34.24 -35.74
CA GLN A 5 -40.20 -33.13 -35.44
C GLN A 5 -40.21 -32.92 -33.92
N GLN A 6 -39.03 -32.94 -33.27
CA GLN A 6 -38.67 -32.37 -31.93
C GLN A 6 -37.44 -33.12 -31.36
N SER A 7 -36.42 -32.55 -30.71
CA SER A 7 -36.08 -31.19 -30.24
C SER A 7 -34.54 -31.09 -30.09
N PRO A 8 -33.91 -29.91 -30.17
CA PRO A 8 -32.50 -29.75 -29.83
C PRO A 8 -32.28 -29.80 -28.31
N SER A 9 -31.30 -30.62 -27.91
CA SER A 9 -30.84 -30.82 -26.54
C SER A 9 -30.34 -29.50 -25.92
N GLU A 10 -31.01 -29.03 -24.87
CA GLU A 10 -30.63 -27.85 -24.10
C GLU A 10 -29.44 -28.19 -23.20
N ALA A 11 -28.27 -27.62 -23.51
CA ALA A 11 -27.09 -27.76 -22.67
C ALA A 11 -27.29 -27.03 -21.34
N PRO A 12 -26.89 -27.59 -20.18
CA PRO A 12 -27.02 -26.91 -18.92
C PRO A 12 -26.06 -25.71 -18.89
N GLN A 13 -26.62 -24.50 -18.93
CA GLN A 13 -25.91 -23.28 -18.60
C GLN A 13 -25.55 -23.33 -17.11
N SER A 14 -24.33 -23.77 -16.80
CA SER A 14 -23.75 -23.62 -15.47
C SER A 14 -23.61 -22.13 -15.19
N ASN A 15 -24.62 -21.56 -14.52
CA ASN A 15 -24.59 -20.20 -14.02
C ASN A 15 -23.53 -20.15 -12.90
N VAL A 16 -22.27 -19.92 -13.27
CA VAL A 16 -21.18 -19.74 -12.31
C VAL A 16 -21.47 -18.46 -11.55
N MET A 17 -21.95 -18.59 -10.32
CA MET A 17 -21.99 -17.46 -9.38
C MET A 17 -20.55 -17.04 -9.11
N ILE A 18 -20.08 -16.02 -9.83
CA ILE A 18 -18.80 -15.36 -9.53
C ILE A 18 -19.06 -14.52 -8.29
N SER A 19 -18.70 -15.02 -7.11
CA SER A 19 -18.72 -14.23 -5.89
C SER A 19 -17.84 -12.99 -6.07
N PRO A 20 -18.33 -11.78 -5.75
CA PRO A 20 -17.54 -10.58 -5.91
C PRO A 20 -16.30 -10.64 -5.03
N ILE A 21 -15.13 -10.38 -5.64
CA ILE A 21 -13.86 -10.28 -4.92
C ILE A 21 -13.97 -9.08 -3.98
N PRO A 22 -13.71 -9.25 -2.67
CA PRO A 22 -13.77 -8.13 -1.74
C PRO A 22 -12.75 -7.06 -2.12
N PRO A 23 -13.09 -5.76 -1.95
CA PRO A 23 -12.17 -4.67 -2.24
C PRO A 23 -10.90 -4.78 -1.40
N THR A 24 -9.77 -4.34 -1.97
CA THR A 24 -8.53 -4.21 -1.20
C THR A 24 -8.64 -3.07 -0.18
N ASP A 25 -8.00 -3.24 0.97
CA ASP A 25 -7.90 -2.25 2.04
C ASP A 25 -6.49 -2.31 2.61
N TYR A 26 -5.64 -1.39 2.16
CA TYR A 26 -4.26 -1.32 2.65
C TYR A 26 -4.17 -0.94 4.13
N GLY A 27 -5.12 -0.15 4.63
CA GLY A 27 -5.18 0.25 6.04
C GLY A 27 -5.39 -0.95 6.95
N ALA A 28 -6.39 -1.78 6.64
CA ALA A 28 -6.66 -3.02 7.36
C ALA A 28 -5.48 -4.00 7.26
N PHE A 29 -4.90 -4.16 6.07
CA PHE A 29 -3.73 -5.01 5.85
C PHE A 29 -2.54 -4.59 6.73
N VAL A 30 -2.17 -3.31 6.72
CA VAL A 30 -1.06 -2.77 7.52
C VAL A 30 -1.32 -2.97 9.02
N ILE A 31 -2.54 -2.71 9.49
CA ILE A 31 -2.90 -2.88 10.90
C ILE A 31 -2.75 -4.34 11.33
N ASP A 32 -3.19 -5.30 10.51
CA ASP A 32 -3.02 -6.73 10.80
C ASP A 32 -1.54 -7.11 10.92
N VAL A 33 -0.71 -6.72 9.95
CA VAL A 33 0.72 -7.05 9.97
C VAL A 33 1.43 -6.41 11.18
N LEU A 34 1.15 -5.14 11.48
CA LEU A 34 1.71 -4.47 12.66
C LEU A 34 1.23 -5.10 13.98
N ALA A 35 -0.02 -5.56 14.04
CA ALA A 35 -0.55 -6.25 15.21
C ALA A 35 0.06 -7.64 15.41
N ARG A 36 0.52 -8.30 14.34
CA ARG A 36 1.20 -9.61 14.40
C ARG A 36 2.67 -9.48 14.79
N THR A 37 3.37 -8.51 14.21
CA THR A 37 4.80 -8.24 14.48
C THR A 37 5.05 -7.73 15.90
N SER A 38 4.07 -7.06 16.52
CA SER A 38 4.19 -6.55 17.88
C SER A 38 3.85 -7.57 18.98
N ARG A 39 3.22 -8.70 18.64
CA ARG A 39 2.85 -9.74 19.61
C ARG A 39 4.05 -10.59 19.99
N GLY A 40 4.66 -10.27 21.13
CA GLY A 40 5.67 -11.10 21.78
C GLY A 40 7.12 -10.65 21.60
N SER A 41 7.37 -9.63 20.76
CA SER A 41 8.68 -8.99 20.62
C SER A 41 8.66 -7.59 21.24
N ARG A 42 9.77 -7.19 21.88
CA ARG A 42 9.95 -5.82 22.39
C ARG A 42 10.20 -4.82 21.25
N SER A 43 10.59 -5.30 20.06
CA SER A 43 10.88 -4.50 18.87
C SER A 43 10.05 -4.94 17.66
N ILE A 44 9.78 -4.02 16.75
CA ILE A 44 9.08 -4.28 15.48
C ILE A 44 10.04 -4.98 14.52
N ASP A 45 9.57 -6.02 13.83
CA ASP A 45 10.32 -6.64 12.72
C ASP A 45 10.34 -5.67 11.52
N GLN A 46 11.50 -5.05 11.29
CA GLN A 46 11.69 -4.09 10.21
C GLN A 46 11.66 -4.72 8.82
N LYS A 47 11.84 -6.04 8.69
CA LYS A 47 11.74 -6.74 7.41
C LYS A 47 10.28 -6.83 6.96
N GLU A 48 9.38 -7.21 7.86
CA GLU A 48 7.93 -7.20 7.56
C GLU A 48 7.41 -5.76 7.35
N LEU A 49 7.95 -4.80 8.09
CA LEU A 49 7.66 -3.37 7.86
C LEU A 49 8.12 -2.92 6.46
N CYS A 50 9.33 -3.26 6.03
CA CYS A 50 9.85 -2.96 4.69
C CYS A 50 8.95 -3.57 3.60
N GLN A 51 8.49 -4.80 3.79
CA GLN A 51 7.55 -5.43 2.86
C GLN A 51 6.23 -4.65 2.79
N CYS A 52 5.66 -4.27 3.94
CA CYS A 52 4.43 -3.46 3.96
C CYS A 52 4.61 -2.13 3.24
N ILE A 53 5.72 -1.43 3.49
CA ILE A 53 6.05 -0.15 2.86
C ILE A 53 6.21 -0.32 1.35
N GLY A 54 6.92 -1.37 0.92
CA GLY A 54 7.16 -1.65 -0.50
C GLY A 54 5.89 -1.94 -1.29
N LEU A 55 4.82 -2.39 -0.65
CA LEU A 55 3.52 -2.64 -1.27
C LEU A 55 2.67 -1.38 -1.46
N ALA A 56 3.04 -0.24 -0.86
CA ALA A 56 2.21 0.96 -0.83
C ALA A 56 1.82 1.47 -2.23
N SER A 57 2.73 1.41 -3.20
CA SER A 57 2.47 1.86 -4.58
C SER A 57 1.53 0.91 -5.33
N SER A 58 1.63 -0.40 -5.08
CA SER A 58 0.69 -1.40 -5.62
C SER A 58 -0.70 -1.24 -5.04
N PHE A 59 -0.80 -1.11 -3.71
CA PHE A 59 -2.09 -0.87 -3.03
C PHE A 59 -2.71 0.45 -3.43
N LEU A 60 -1.92 1.48 -3.74
CA LEU A 60 -2.47 2.73 -4.29
C LEU A 60 -3.26 2.46 -5.57
N VAL A 61 -2.73 1.64 -6.47
CA VAL A 61 -3.43 1.28 -7.71
C VAL A 61 -4.65 0.41 -7.41
N THR A 62 -4.52 -0.65 -6.60
CA THR A 62 -5.63 -1.58 -6.38
C THR A 62 -6.75 -0.95 -5.55
N ASP A 63 -6.44 -0.23 -4.47
CA ASP A 63 -7.47 0.42 -3.63
C ASP A 63 -8.24 1.46 -4.46
N THR A 64 -7.57 2.22 -5.32
CA THR A 64 -8.24 3.24 -6.14
C THR A 64 -9.05 2.69 -7.31
N THR A 65 -8.71 1.50 -7.81
CA THR A 65 -9.42 0.88 -8.95
C THR A 65 -10.53 -0.06 -8.51
N ILE A 66 -10.34 -0.80 -7.41
CA ILE A 66 -11.29 -1.80 -6.91
C ILE A 66 -12.25 -1.18 -5.89
N ASN A 67 -11.83 -0.13 -5.17
CA ASN A 67 -12.61 0.58 -4.17
C ASN A 67 -12.59 2.10 -4.41
N PRO A 68 -13.23 2.60 -5.49
CA PRO A 68 -13.12 4.01 -5.86
C PRO A 68 -13.74 4.97 -4.84
N GLN A 69 -14.64 4.51 -3.97
CA GLN A 69 -15.29 5.33 -2.96
C GLN A 69 -14.38 5.62 -1.76
N THR A 70 -13.63 4.62 -1.28
CA THR A 70 -12.87 4.74 -0.02
C THR A 70 -11.39 4.37 -0.13
N GLY A 71 -10.96 3.89 -1.30
CA GLY A 71 -9.61 3.36 -1.51
C GLY A 71 -8.48 4.34 -1.27
N ILE A 72 -8.65 5.62 -1.64
CA ILE A 72 -7.64 6.66 -1.35
C ILE A 72 -7.52 6.89 0.17
N ASP A 73 -8.59 6.71 0.93
CA ASP A 73 -8.60 6.90 2.38
C ASP A 73 -8.00 5.71 3.09
N THR A 74 -8.37 4.48 2.73
CA THR A 74 -7.77 3.25 3.27
C THR A 74 -6.27 3.19 2.96
N TRP A 75 -5.89 3.49 1.72
CA TRP A 75 -4.49 3.59 1.32
C TRP A 75 -3.72 4.61 2.15
N TYR A 76 -4.28 5.81 2.33
CA TYR A 76 -3.60 6.85 3.10
C TYR A 76 -3.46 6.48 4.57
N VAL A 77 -4.49 5.89 5.18
CA VAL A 77 -4.43 5.39 6.56
C VAL A 77 -3.31 4.37 6.68
N GLY A 78 -3.25 3.38 5.79
CA GLY A 78 -2.17 2.38 5.78
C GLY A 78 -0.79 3.01 5.65
N PHE A 79 -0.60 3.86 4.63
CA PHE A 79 0.71 4.43 4.33
C PHE A 79 1.18 5.42 5.40
N SER A 80 0.28 6.26 5.92
CA SER A 80 0.59 7.13 7.05
C SER A 80 1.00 6.32 8.28
N ARG A 81 0.32 5.21 8.58
CA ARG A 81 0.62 4.39 9.77
C ARG A 81 1.99 3.75 9.69
N VAL A 82 2.38 3.17 8.56
CA VAL A 82 3.75 2.62 8.41
C VAL A 82 4.80 3.71 8.54
N VAL A 83 4.57 4.91 8.00
CA VAL A 83 5.52 6.03 8.16
C VAL A 83 5.55 6.56 9.60
N ASP A 84 4.43 6.59 10.31
CA ASP A 84 4.40 6.93 11.73
C ASP A 84 5.22 5.91 12.56
N VAL A 85 5.21 4.63 12.17
CA VAL A 85 6.08 3.60 12.77
C VAL A 85 7.55 3.86 12.46
N VAL A 86 7.91 4.24 11.23
CA VAL A 86 9.29 4.63 10.87
C VAL A 86 9.78 5.79 11.73
N VAL A 87 8.95 6.82 11.93
CA VAL A 87 9.26 7.96 12.81
C VAL A 87 9.41 7.51 14.27
N ALA A 88 8.55 6.61 14.74
CA ALA A 88 8.65 6.06 16.09
C ALA A 88 9.96 5.26 16.30
N LEU A 89 10.36 4.43 15.34
CA LEU A 89 11.62 3.70 15.36
C LEU A 89 12.82 4.67 15.39
N HIS A 90 12.76 5.76 14.62
CA HIS A 90 13.79 6.80 14.67
C HIS A 90 13.91 7.41 16.06
N SER A 91 12.79 7.78 16.69
CA SER A 91 12.78 8.38 18.03
C SER A 91 13.35 7.47 19.11
N ARG A 92 13.32 6.14 18.89
CA ARG A 92 13.89 5.11 19.77
C ARG A 92 15.33 4.74 19.42
N ASN A 93 15.91 5.38 18.40
CA ASN A 93 17.19 5.02 17.80
C ASN A 93 17.27 3.59 17.22
N GLU A 94 16.12 2.96 16.97
CA GLU A 94 15.99 1.59 16.45
C GLU A 94 15.84 1.52 14.93
N LEU A 95 15.61 2.66 14.26
CA LEU A 95 15.37 2.69 12.82
C LEU A 95 16.64 2.32 12.02
N GLU A 96 16.46 1.30 11.17
CA GLU A 96 17.46 0.82 10.23
C GLU A 96 17.50 1.64 8.93
N LEU A 97 18.69 1.71 8.33
CA LEU A 97 18.92 2.42 7.07
C LEU A 97 18.08 1.83 5.92
N GLU A 98 17.90 0.51 5.88
CA GLU A 98 17.08 -0.16 4.86
C GLU A 98 15.63 0.29 4.92
N THR A 99 15.07 0.45 6.11
CA THR A 99 13.68 0.84 6.31
C THR A 99 13.40 2.27 5.84
N ILE A 100 14.29 3.22 6.16
CA ILE A 100 14.14 4.61 5.66
C ILE A 100 14.34 4.70 4.15
N ASN A 101 15.24 3.89 3.58
CA ASN A 101 15.42 3.78 2.13
C ASN A 101 14.16 3.26 1.44
N THR A 102 13.59 2.18 1.98
CA THR A 102 12.34 1.59 1.48
C THR A 102 11.19 2.59 1.55
N ALA A 103 11.08 3.35 2.65
CA ALA A 103 10.05 4.39 2.80
C ALA A 103 10.21 5.55 1.81
N SER A 104 11.45 6.00 1.58
CA SER A 104 11.77 7.08 0.63
C SER A 104 11.50 6.66 -0.82
N LYS A 105 11.85 5.42 -1.16
CA LYS A 105 11.53 4.80 -2.46
C LYS A 105 10.02 4.68 -2.66
N ALA A 106 9.29 4.14 -1.68
CA ALA A 106 7.84 3.99 -1.75
C ALA A 106 7.12 5.34 -1.92
N CYS A 107 7.57 6.40 -1.23
CA CYS A 107 7.03 7.75 -1.44
C CYS A 107 7.21 8.22 -2.88
N SER A 108 8.36 7.96 -3.48
CA SER A 108 8.68 8.37 -4.85
C SER A 108 7.85 7.59 -5.87
N GLU A 109 7.70 6.28 -5.67
CA GLU A 109 6.82 5.45 -6.51
C GLU A 109 5.36 5.89 -6.39
N CYS A 110 4.86 6.12 -5.18
CA CYS A 110 3.50 6.62 -4.96
C CYS A 110 3.29 8.00 -5.60
N TRP A 111 4.30 8.88 -5.55
CA TRP A 111 4.25 10.18 -6.22
C TRP A 111 4.11 10.07 -7.74
N MET A 112 4.84 9.12 -8.34
CA MET A 112 4.78 8.82 -9.77
C MET A 112 3.42 8.22 -10.14
N VAL A 113 2.95 7.21 -9.42
CA VAL A 113 1.64 6.57 -9.64
C VAL A 113 0.50 7.57 -9.54
N ALA A 114 0.46 8.37 -8.47
CA ALA A 114 -0.53 9.42 -8.27
C ALA A 114 -0.49 10.51 -9.37
N GLY A 115 0.65 10.68 -10.04
CA GLY A 115 0.83 11.59 -11.15
C GLY A 115 0.40 11.07 -12.52
N SER A 116 0.45 9.76 -12.70
CA SER A 116 0.22 9.12 -14.01
C SER A 116 -1.27 8.86 -14.30
N TRP A 117 -2.15 8.96 -13.31
CA TRP A 117 -3.56 8.57 -13.43
C TRP A 117 -4.48 9.79 -13.30
N ARG A 118 -5.41 9.94 -14.25
CA ARG A 118 -6.47 10.96 -14.17
C ARG A 118 -7.42 10.59 -13.01
N GLY A 119 -7.65 11.52 -12.09
CA GLY A 119 -8.51 11.31 -10.91
C GLY A 119 -7.75 11.11 -9.58
N LEU A 120 -6.43 10.93 -9.60
CA LEU A 120 -5.60 10.81 -8.39
C LEU A 120 -4.89 12.12 -7.99
N SER A 121 -5.35 13.27 -8.46
CA SER A 121 -4.75 14.57 -8.12
C SER A 121 -4.73 14.83 -6.60
N ASN A 122 -5.79 14.45 -5.90
CA ASN A 122 -5.88 14.54 -4.43
C ASN A 122 -4.89 13.62 -3.72
N CYS A 123 -4.46 12.53 -4.37
CA CYS A 123 -3.49 11.59 -3.79
C CYS A 123 -2.08 12.21 -3.68
N ARG A 124 -1.70 13.12 -4.59
CA ARG A 124 -0.40 13.82 -4.48
C ARG A 124 -0.29 14.68 -3.22
N GLY A 125 -1.40 15.27 -2.76
CA GLY A 125 -1.44 15.98 -1.48
C GLY A 125 -1.09 15.04 -0.32
N LYS A 126 -1.75 13.89 -0.28
CA LYS A 126 -1.53 12.84 0.72
C LYS A 126 -0.10 12.29 0.69
N VAL A 127 0.48 12.05 -0.49
CA VAL A 127 1.90 11.63 -0.63
C VAL A 127 2.85 12.70 -0.07
N LYS A 128 2.59 14.00 -0.31
CA LYS A 128 3.41 15.08 0.25
C LYS A 128 3.36 15.11 1.77
N GLU A 129 2.20 14.90 2.36
CA GLU A 129 2.05 14.85 3.82
C GLU A 129 2.89 13.72 4.42
N VAL A 130 2.84 12.54 3.82
CA VAL A 130 3.66 11.39 4.25
C VAL A 130 5.15 11.67 4.04
N ALA A 131 5.55 12.21 2.89
CA ALA A 131 6.94 12.58 2.62
C ALA A 131 7.46 13.67 3.60
N ALA A 132 6.60 14.60 4.01
CA ALA A 132 6.94 15.61 5.00
C ALA A 132 7.22 15.01 6.39
N LYS A 133 6.55 13.91 6.75
CA LYS A 133 6.88 13.14 7.98
C LYS A 133 8.25 12.49 7.86
N LEU A 134 8.53 11.81 6.74
CA LEU A 134 9.84 11.17 6.51
C LEU A 134 10.99 12.19 6.50
N LYS A 135 10.77 13.39 5.95
CA LYS A 135 11.78 14.46 5.95
C LYS A 135 12.25 14.85 7.35
N ARG A 136 11.43 14.65 8.40
CA ARG A 136 11.81 14.93 9.80
C ARG A 136 12.80 13.90 10.37
N VAL A 137 12.94 12.76 9.72
CA VAL A 137 13.85 11.67 10.10
C VAL A 137 15.22 11.84 9.44
N LEU A 138 15.27 12.50 8.28
CA LEU A 138 16.50 12.71 7.52
C LEU A 138 17.41 13.76 8.16
N ASP A 139 18.69 13.69 7.83
CA ASP A 139 19.67 14.70 8.20
C ASP A 139 19.33 16.06 7.57
N PRO A 140 19.91 17.19 8.04
CA PRO A 140 19.57 18.53 7.54
C PRO A 140 19.71 18.74 6.02
N ASN A 141 20.55 17.92 5.36
CA ASN A 141 20.69 17.94 3.89
C ASN A 141 19.50 17.32 3.14
N GLY A 142 18.61 16.60 3.83
CA GLY A 142 17.44 15.92 3.29
C GLY A 142 17.76 14.74 2.35
N LYS A 143 19.00 14.25 2.35
CA LYS A 143 19.50 13.20 1.45
C LYS A 143 20.21 12.05 2.17
N THR A 144 20.57 12.25 3.43
CA THR A 144 21.22 11.23 4.25
C THR A 144 20.42 10.94 5.51
N TYR A 145 20.69 9.78 6.09
CA TYR A 145 20.21 9.39 7.40
C TYR A 145 21.41 8.90 8.21
N ARG A 146 21.78 9.64 9.27
CA ARG A 146 22.98 9.36 10.08
C ARG A 146 24.26 9.30 9.23
N GLY A 147 24.36 10.18 8.23
CA GLY A 147 25.51 10.27 7.33
C GLY A 147 25.50 9.30 6.14
N GLU A 148 24.62 8.29 6.15
CA GLU A 148 24.48 7.33 5.05
C GLU A 148 23.49 7.82 4.01
N ALA A 149 23.76 7.54 2.73
CA ALA A 149 22.89 7.96 1.64
C ALA A 149 21.51 7.26 1.72
N VAL A 150 20.46 8.07 1.57
CA VAL A 150 19.08 7.58 1.42
C VAL A 150 18.67 7.73 -0.03
N TYR A 151 17.79 6.84 -0.49
CA TYR A 151 17.18 6.89 -1.81
C TYR A 151 16.65 8.30 -2.11
N THR A 152 17.16 8.88 -3.19
CA THR A 152 16.66 10.12 -3.79
C THR A 152 16.20 9.81 -5.22
N PRO A 153 14.95 10.10 -5.59
CA PRO A 153 14.47 9.95 -6.97
C PRO A 153 15.15 10.92 -7.94
#